data_AF-A0A7J4FWF9-F1
#
_entry.id   AF-A0A7J4FWF9-F1
#
_cell.length_a   1.000
_cell.length_b   1.000
_cell.length_c   1.000
_cell.angle_alpha   90.00
_cell.angle_beta   90.00
_cell.angle_gamma   90.00
#
_symmetry.space_group_name_H-M   'P 1'
#
loop_
_entity.id
_entity.type
_entity.pdbx_description
1 polymer ?
#
loop_
_entity_poly.entity_id
_entity_poly.type
_entity_poly.pdbx_seq_one_letter_code
_entity_poly.pdbx_strand_id
1 'polypeptide(L)' 'MKIEALVWLLKEIESSNNTLYLLRKKRSSIIVDYLNYARRNGFITVKKQDDPRKKKIYSLTEKGRKFLGMFE' A
#
# COMPACT_ATOMS: atom_id res chain seq x y z
N MET A 1 -14.05 5.77 -5.16
CA MET A 1 -12.85 5.35 -4.41
C MET A 1 -12.68 6.33 -3.24
N LYS A 2 -12.64 5.85 -1.98
CA LYS A 2 -12.64 6.74 -0.80
C LYS A 2 -11.22 7.15 -0.41
N ILE A 3 -10.96 8.45 -0.28
CA ILE A 3 -9.62 8.98 0.04
C ILE A 3 -9.10 8.48 1.40
N GLU A 4 -9.98 8.35 2.39
CA GLU A 4 -9.68 7.78 3.71
C GLU A 4 -9.11 6.36 3.64
N ALA A 5 -9.59 5.55 2.69
CA ALA A 5 -9.12 4.19 2.53
C ALA A 5 -7.73 4.13 1.88
N LEU A 6 -7.42 5.09 1.00
CA LEU A 6 -6.07 5.28 0.47
C LEU A 6 -5.11 5.75 1.56
N VAL A 7 -5.50 6.77 2.34
CA VAL A 7 -4.68 7.28 3.46
C VAL A 7 -4.40 6.16 4.46
N TRP A 8 -5.43 5.41 4.86
CA TRP A 8 -5.26 4.25 5.73
C TRP A 8 -4.30 3.21 5.14
N LEU A 9 -4.42 2.87 3.85
CA LEU A 9 -3.50 1.94 3.18
C LEU A 9 -2.04 2.42 3.26
N LEU A 10 -1.79 3.71 3.02
CA LEU A 10 -0.44 4.27 3.06
C LEU A 10 0.15 4.22 4.48
N LYS A 11 -0.65 4.55 5.52
CA LYS A 11 -0.26 4.40 6.94
C LYS A 11 0.07 2.96 7.31
N GLU A 12 -0.69 2.00 6.81
CA GLU A 12 -0.41 0.57 7.04
C GLU A 12 0.90 0.13 6.38
N ILE A 13 1.17 0.59 5.16
CA ILE A 13 2.43 0.27 4.47
C ILE A 13 3.63 0.90 5.19
N GLU A 14 3.49 2.13 5.69
CA GLU A 14 4.53 2.81 6.47
C GLU A 14 4.82 2.11 7.81
N SER A 15 3.78 1.66 8.52
CA SER A 15 3.88 0.90 9.77
C SER A 15 4.29 -0.57 9.59
N SER A 16 4.90 -0.92 8.46
CA SER A 16 5.37 -2.28 8.12
C SER A 16 4.30 -3.35 7.92
N ASN A 17 3.01 -2.99 7.88
CA ASN A 17 1.93 -3.89 7.42
C ASN A 17 1.87 -3.92 5.89
N ASN A 18 2.98 -4.25 5.27
CA ASN A 18 3.25 -3.96 3.86
C ASN A 18 3.13 -5.17 2.92
N THR A 19 2.48 -6.24 3.37
CA THR A 19 2.18 -7.40 2.54
C THR A 19 0.69 -7.50 2.28
N LEU A 20 0.30 -8.02 1.12
CA LEU A 20 -1.12 -8.21 0.77
C LEU A 20 -1.88 -9.03 1.84
N TYR A 21 -1.21 -10.03 2.43
CA TYR A 21 -1.77 -10.86 3.48
C TYR A 21 -2.15 -10.04 4.72
N LEU A 22 -1.22 -9.21 5.23
CA LEU A 22 -1.46 -8.37 6.40
C LEU A 22 -2.54 -7.33 6.14
N LEU A 23 -2.51 -6.70 4.96
CA LEU A 23 -3.49 -5.69 4.55
C LEU A 23 -4.91 -6.27 4.42
N ARG A 24 -5.05 -7.47 3.83
CA ARG A 24 -6.35 -8.17 3.73
C ARG A 24 -6.94 -8.51 5.09
N LYS A 25 -6.11 -8.91 6.06
CA LYS A 25 -6.55 -9.25 7.42
C LYS A 25 -7.25 -8.08 8.11
N LYS A 26 -6.86 -6.83 7.81
CA LYS A 26 -7.44 -5.63 8.41
C LYS A 26 -8.62 -5.04 7.63
N ARG A 27 -8.69 -5.22 6.30
CA ARG A 27 -9.77 -4.67 5.45
C ARG A 27 -9.95 -5.50 4.18
N SER A 28 -11.14 -6.08 3.97
CA SER A 28 -11.25 -7.31 3.16
C SER A 28 -12.21 -7.29 1.96
N SER A 29 -12.09 -6.36 1.01
CA SER A 29 -12.60 -6.64 -0.35
C SER A 29 -11.90 -5.82 -1.41
N ILE A 30 -11.78 -4.52 -1.15
CA ILE A 30 -11.30 -3.53 -2.13
C ILE A 30 -9.82 -3.15 -1.96
N ILE A 31 -9.07 -3.86 -1.11
CA ILE A 31 -7.65 -3.59 -0.85
C ILE A 31 -6.79 -3.69 -2.12
N VAL A 32 -7.14 -4.63 -3.01
CA VAL A 32 -6.42 -4.85 -4.26
C VAL A 32 -6.60 -3.66 -5.20
N ASP A 33 -7.79 -3.08 -5.25
CA ASP A 33 -8.08 -1.90 -6.06
C ASP A 33 -7.30 -0.68 -5.54
N TYR A 34 -7.23 -0.50 -4.22
CA TYR A 34 -6.44 0.57 -3.62
C TYR A 34 -4.94 0.39 -3.84
N LEU A 35 -4.41 -0.84 -3.74
CA LEU A 35 -3.01 -1.14 -4.06
C LEU A 35 -2.70 -0.86 -5.54
N ASN A 36 -3.59 -1.28 -6.44
CA ASN A 36 -3.45 -1.03 -7.87
C ASN A 36 -3.50 0.47 -8.17
N TYR A 37 -4.44 1.20 -7.59
CA TYR A 37 -4.52 2.65 -7.72
C TYR A 37 -3.27 3.34 -7.17
N ALA A 38 -2.84 3.00 -5.96
CA ALA A 38 -1.67 3.58 -5.33
C ALA A 38 -0.40 3.33 -6.15
N ARG A 39 -0.26 2.13 -6.73
CA ARG A 39 0.86 1.79 -7.61
C ARG A 39 0.81 2.56 -8.93
N ARG A 40 -0.35 2.63 -9.59
CA ARG A 40 -0.54 3.37 -10.85
C ARG A 40 -0.24 4.86 -10.70
N ASN A 41 -0.56 5.44 -9.54
CA ASN A 41 -0.31 6.85 -9.24
C ASN A 41 1.09 7.12 -8.66
N GLY A 42 1.91 6.07 -8.50
CA GLY A 42 3.28 6.20 -8.00
C GLY A 42 3.39 6.53 -6.52
N PHE A 43 2.36 6.28 -5.71
CA PHE A 43 2.42 6.43 -4.25
C PHE A 43 3.17 5.27 -3.58
N ILE A 44 3.15 4.09 -4.20
CA ILE A 44 3.82 2.90 -3.69
C ILE A 44 4.61 2.19 -4.79
N THR A 45 5.67 1.49 -4.37
CA THR A 45 6.39 0.50 -5.18
C THR A 45 6.14 -0.90 -4.63
N VAL A 46 6.39 -1.90 -5.46
CA VAL A 46 6.38 -3.31 -5.05
C VAL A 46 7.75 -3.89 -5.36
N LYS A 47 8.44 -4.42 -4.35
CA LYS A 47 9.62 -5.23 -4.59
C LYS A 47 9.15 -6.64 -4.94
N LYS A 48 9.40 -7.06 -6.18
CA LYS A 48 9.33 -8.47 -6.55
C LYS A 48 10.51 -9.15 -5.87
N GLN A 49 10.24 -10.19 -5.09
CA GLN A 49 11.30 -11.08 -4.62
C GLN A 49 11.55 -12.11 -5.73
N ASP A 50 12.80 -12.54 -5.91
CA ASP A 50 13.19 -13.51 -6.94
C ASP A 50 12.47 -14.86 -6.81
N ASP A 51 11.99 -15.15 -5.59
CA ASP A 51 11.19 -16.33 -5.30
C ASP A 51 9.68 -16.04 -5.47
N PRO A 52 8.98 -16.70 -6.42
CA PRO A 52 7.54 -16.51 -6.65
C PRO A 52 6.67 -16.97 -5.47
N ARG A 53 7.19 -17.79 -4.55
CA ARG A 53 6.50 -18.18 -3.31
C ARG A 53 6.60 -17.11 -2.22
N LYS A 54 7.51 -16.14 -2.36
CA LYS A 54 7.67 -15.05 -1.40
C LYS A 54 6.65 -13.95 -1.63
N LYS A 55 6.18 -13.38 -0.53
CA LYS A 55 5.12 -12.36 -0.52
C LYS A 55 5.63 -11.07 -1.18
N LYS A 56 4.78 -10.45 -2.00
CA LYS A 56 4.97 -9.08 -2.49
C LYS A 56 5.04 -8.12 -1.31
N ILE A 57 6.12 -7.33 -1.25
CA ILE A 57 6.33 -6.29 -0.24
C ILE A 57 6.12 -4.95 -0.90
N TYR A 58 5.18 -4.18 -0.35
CA TYR A 58 4.89 -2.82 -0.77
C TYR A 58 5.76 -1.83 0.00
N SER A 59 6.06 -0.69 -0.59
CA SER A 59 6.82 0.38 0.07
C SER A 59 6.33 1.73 -0.41
N LEU A 60 6.32 2.73 0.48
CA LEU A 60 6.01 4.10 0.08
C LEU A 60 7.11 4.66 -0.81
N THR A 61 6.72 5.39 -1.85
CA THR A 61 7.62 6.29 -2.57
C THR A 61 7.73 7.62 -1.83
N GLU A 62 8.66 8.48 -2.26
CA GLU A 62 8.70 9.86 -1.79
C GLU A 62 7.37 10.59 -2.02
N LYS A 63 6.74 10.39 -3.19
CA LYS A 63 5.41 10.92 -3.49
C LYS A 63 4.33 10.41 -2.53
N GLY A 64 4.38 9.12 -2.19
CA GLY A 64 3.47 8.50 -1.21
C GLY A 64 3.59 9.13 0.16
N ARG A 65 4.83 9.34 0.64
CA ARG A 65 5.10 9.99 1.93
C ARG A 65 4.65 11.45 1.95
N LYS A 66 4.96 12.23 0.91
CA LYS A 66 4.50 13.63 0.79
C LYS A 66 2.99 13.74 0.80
N PHE A 67 2.30 12.86 0.06
CA PHE A 67 0.84 12.82 0.09
C PHE A 67 0.31 12.47 1.48
N LEU A 68 0.91 11.49 2.16
CA LEU A 68 0.47 11.08 3.49
C LEU A 68 0.61 12.21 4.52
N GLY A 69 1.71 12.97 4.48
CA GLY A 69 1.93 14.13 5.36
C GLY A 69 0.97 15.31 5.15
N MET A 70 0.13 15.31 4.10
CA MET A 70 -0.95 16.29 3.95
C MET A 70 -2.19 15.96 4.81
N PHE A 71 -2.21 14.78 5.45
CA PHE A 71 -3.32 14.26 6.27
C PHE A 71 -2.87 13.90 7.70
N GLU A 72 -1.73 14.43 8.13
CA GLU A 72 -1.26 14.48 9.52
C GLU A 72 -1.56 15.86 10.11
#